data_AF-A0A821P3G6-F1
#
_entry.id   AF-A0A821P3G6-F1
#
_cell.length_a   1.000
_cell.length_b   1.000
_cell.length_c   1.000
_cell.angle_alpha   90.00
_cell.angle_beta   90.00
_cell.angle_gamma   90.00
#
_symmetry.space_group_name_H-M   'P 1'
#
loop_
_entity.id
_entity.type
_entity.pdbx_description
1 polymer ?
#
loop_
_entity_poly.entity_id
_entity_poly.type
_entity_poly.pdbx_seq_one_letter_code
_entity_poly.pdbx_strand_id
1 'polypeptide(L)' 'MCLILNAIILIFISSVSASVPRTDVTVSGISSGGAMATQLPIGFSKDTSGCGILAGPPYYCSASGLTTAVRV' A
#
# COMPACT_ATOMS: atom_id res chain seq x y z
N MET A 1 3.16 -5.79 -29.51
CA MET A 1 3.57 -6.96 -28.71
C MET A 1 3.69 -6.70 -27.19
N CYS A 2 3.59 -5.46 -26.68
CA CYS A 2 3.64 -5.17 -25.23
C CYS A 2 2.24 -4.96 -24.59
N LEU A 3 1.27 -4.39 -25.32
CA LEU A 3 -0.07 -4.11 -24.77
C LEU A 3 -0.89 -5.37 -24.44
N ILE A 4 -0.82 -6.41 -25.29
CA ILE A 4 -1.56 -7.66 -25.10
C ILE A 4 -1.02 -8.43 -23.89
N LEU A 5 0.29 -8.38 -23.64
CA LEU A 5 0.94 -9.04 -22.50
C LEU A 5 0.54 -8.38 -21.17
N ASN A 6 0.45 -7.04 -21.13
CA ASN A 6 -0.02 -6.29 -19.96
C ASN A 6 -1.50 -6.57 -19.65
N ALA A 7 -2.34 -6.69 -20.68
CA ALA A 7 -3.76 -7.00 -20.51
C ALA A 7 -3.98 -8.42 -19.96
N ILE A 8 -3.21 -9.42 -20.42
CA ILE A 8 -3.28 -10.80 -19.92
C ILE A 8 -2.88 -10.87 -18.44
N ILE A 9 -1.84 -10.13 -18.04
CA ILE A 9 -1.40 -10.03 -16.63
C ILE A 9 -2.52 -9.46 -15.73
N LEU A 10 -3.20 -8.41 -16.18
CA LEU A 10 -4.31 -7.80 -15.42
C LEU A 10 -5.51 -8.74 -15.25
N ILE A 11 -5.81 -9.56 -16.26
CA ILE A 11 -6.90 -10.55 -16.20
C ILE A 11 -6.60 -11.64 -15.17
N PHE A 12 -5.35 -12.13 -15.11
CA PHE A 12 -4.96 -13.15 -14.14
C PHE A 12 -4.96 -12.65 -12.69
N ILE A 13 -4.59 -11.39 -12.44
CA ILE A 13 -4.52 -10.83 -11.07
C ILE A 13 -5.92 -10.50 -10.51
N SER A 14 -6.89 -10.13 -11.36
CA SER A 14 -8.22 -9.70 -10.93
C SER A 14 -9.13 -10.82 -10.43
N SER A 15 -8.72 -12.09 -10.56
CA SER A 15 -9.58 -13.25 -10.35
C SER A 15 -9.53 -13.85 -8.93
N VAL A 16 -8.65 -13.36 -8.05
CA VAL A 16 -8.52 -13.90 -6.69
C VAL A 16 -9.37 -13.09 -5.70
N SER A 17 -10.55 -13.60 -5.36
CA SER A 17 -11.36 -13.10 -4.25
C SER A 17 -11.40 -14.17 -3.16
N ALA A 18 -10.75 -13.91 -2.03
CA ALA A 18 -10.78 -14.75 -0.85
C ALA A 18 -11.61 -14.06 0.24
N SER A 19 -12.71 -14.69 0.65
CA SER A 19 -13.54 -14.20 1.77
C SER A 19 -12.98 -14.75 3.08
N VAL A 20 -12.20 -13.93 3.78
CA VAL A 20 -11.65 -14.23 5.12
C VAL A 20 -12.29 -13.30 6.15
N PRO A 21 -12.71 -13.81 7.33
CA PRO A 21 -13.17 -12.95 8.43
C PRO A 21 -12.08 -11.95 8.81
N ARG A 22 -12.41 -10.65 8.77
CA ARG A 22 -11.49 -9.53 8.97
C ARG A 22 -11.20 -9.24 10.45
N THR A 23 -10.87 -10.28 11.21
CA THR A 23 -10.38 -10.13 12.57
C THR A 23 -8.86 -10.18 12.49
N ASP A 24 -8.19 -9.09 12.85
CA ASP A 24 -6.71 -8.96 12.84
C ASP A 24 -6.01 -8.79 11.49
N VAL A 25 -6.50 -7.88 10.66
CA VAL A 25 -5.79 -7.49 9.44
C VAL A 25 -4.58 -6.61 9.80
N THR A 26 -3.39 -7.05 9.44
CA THR A 26 -2.15 -6.26 9.53
C THR A 26 -1.63 -5.92 8.15
N VAL A 27 -1.05 -4.73 7.98
CA VAL A 27 -0.47 -4.30 6.70
C VAL A 27 1.05 -4.15 6.82
N SER A 28 1.81 -4.55 5.81
CA SER A 28 3.23 -4.23 5.75
C SER A 28 3.66 -3.84 4.34
N GLY A 29 4.81 -3.16 4.24
CA GLY A 29 5.34 -2.75 2.95
C GLY A 29 6.76 -2.19 3.01
N ILE A 30 7.39 -2.17 1.83
CA ILE A 30 8.73 -1.62 1.60
C ILE A 30 8.66 -0.37 0.73
N SER A 31 9.47 0.66 1.03
CA SER A 31 9.60 1.88 0.20
C SER A 31 8.25 2.54 -0.09
N SER A 32 7.80 2.61 -1.34
CA SER A 32 6.46 3.12 -1.72
C SER A 32 5.32 2.30 -1.12
N GLY A 33 5.48 0.98 -0.97
CA GLY A 33 4.55 0.13 -0.22
C GLY A 33 4.62 0.39 1.28
N GLY A 34 5.79 0.75 1.80
CA GLY A 34 5.97 1.22 3.18
C GLY A 34 5.20 2.52 3.42
N ALA A 35 5.27 3.47 2.47
CA ALA A 35 4.51 4.72 2.50
C ALA A 35 2.99 4.47 2.59
N MET A 36 2.49 3.48 1.85
CA MET A 36 1.08 3.07 1.90
C MET A 36 0.74 2.42 3.24
N ALA A 37 1.60 1.52 3.73
CA ALA A 37 1.42 0.83 4.99
C ALA A 37 1.36 1.80 6.20
N THR A 38 2.09 2.92 6.16
CA THR A 38 2.04 3.92 7.25
C THR A 38 0.69 4.65 7.33
N GLN A 39 0.02 4.83 6.20
CA GLN A 39 -1.21 5.61 6.10
C GLN A 39 -2.47 4.79 6.43
N LEU A 40 -2.42 3.47 6.18
CA LEU A 40 -3.57 2.57 6.32
C LEU A 40 -4.15 2.51 7.74
N PRO A 41 -3.34 2.35 8.82
CA PRO A 41 -3.85 2.36 10.18
C PRO A 41 -4.50 3.68 10.60
N ILE A 42 -4.20 4.78 9.92
CA ILE A 42 -4.74 6.12 10.23
C ILE A 42 -6.06 6.33 9.49
N GLY A 43 -6.13 5.95 8.22
CA GLY A 43 -7.36 6.06 7.40
C GLY A 43 -8.38 4.96 7.65
N PHE A 44 -7.93 3.76 8.04
CA PHE A 44 -8.74 2.55 8.20
C PHE A 44 -8.43 1.86 9.53
N SER A 45 -8.33 2.64 10.61
CA SER A 45 -8.01 2.16 11.96
C SER A 45 -8.98 1.08 12.47
N LYS A 46 -10.24 1.13 12.04
CA LYS A 46 -11.26 0.11 12.38
C LYS A 46 -11.02 -1.24 11.72
N ASP A 47 -10.37 -1.24 10.56
CA ASP A 47 -10.14 -2.44 9.76
C ASP A 47 -8.70 -2.96 9.89
N THR A 48 -7.78 -2.19 10.49
CA THR A 48 -6.34 -2.52 10.54
C THR A 48 -5.86 -2.61 11.99
N SER A 49 -5.37 -3.78 12.41
CA SER A 49 -4.85 -4.01 13.77
C SER A 49 -3.41 -3.52 13.95
N GLY A 50 -2.64 -3.31 12.87
CA GLY A 50 -1.28 -2.79 12.96
C GLY A 50 -0.56 -2.70 11.62
N CYS A 51 0.63 -2.06 11.61
CA CYS A 51 1.47 -1.99 10.42
C CYS A 51 2.96 -2.27 10.64
N GLY A 52 3.60 -2.83 9.61
CA GLY A 52 5.06 -3.03 9.53
C GLY A 52 5.65 -2.22 8.38
N ILE A 53 6.59 -1.33 8.68
CA ILE A 53 7.13 -0.36 7.71
C ILE A 53 8.63 -0.63 7.54
N LEU A 54 9.05 -0.93 6.31
CA LEU A 54 10.46 -1.17 5.97
C LEU A 54 10.94 -0.11 4.97
N ALA A 55 11.92 0.70 5.36
CA ALA A 55 12.46 1.77 4.51
C ALA A 55 11.37 2.66 3.87
N GLY A 56 10.27 2.89 4.58
CA GLY A 56 9.14 3.72 4.15
C GLY A 56 9.25 5.15 4.70
N PRO A 57 8.71 6.15 3.99
CA PRO A 57 8.67 7.52 4.50
C PRO A 57 7.64 7.67 5.63
N PRO A 58 7.76 8.72 6.46
CA PRO A 58 6.78 9.03 7.50
C PRO A 58 5.36 9.25 6.95
N TYR A 59 4.37 9.12 7.84
CA TYR A 59 3.01 9.55 7.53
C TYR A 59 3.00 11.01 7.03
N TYR A 60 2.20 11.27 5.99
CA TYR A 60 2.02 12.61 5.41
C TYR A 60 3.28 13.26 4.83
N CYS A 61 4.36 12.50 4.61
CA CYS A 61 5.66 13.01 4.18
C CYS A 61 5.64 13.84 2.87
N SER A 62 4.82 13.45 1.88
CA SER A 62 4.75 14.12 0.57
C SER A 62 3.43 14.87 0.33
N ALA A 63 2.71 15.25 1.39
CA ALA A 63 1.44 15.96 1.24
C ALA A 63 1.59 17.32 0.52
N SER A 64 2.70 18.01 0.74
CA SER A 64 3.08 19.27 0.08
C SER A 64 4.00 19.05 -1.13
N GLY A 65 4.03 17.83 -1.67
CA GLY A 65 4.78 17.45 -2.86
C GLY A 65 6.15 16.82 -2.60
N LEU A 66 6.62 16.04 -3.58
CA LEU A 66 7.85 15.25 -3.49
C LEU A 66 9.10 16.12 -3.25
N THR A 67 9.12 17.31 -3.85
CA THR A 67 10.21 18.27 -3.71
C THR A 67 10.36 18.80 -2.29
N THR A 68 9.28 18.85 -1.52
CA THR A 68 9.31 19.20 -0.10
C THR A 68 9.72 17.99 0.74
N ALA A 69 9.22 16.81 0.38
CA ALA A 69 9.51 15.55 1.07
C ALA A 69 10.98 15.10 0.99
N VAL A 70 11.67 15.40 -0.11
CA VAL A 70 13.09 15.03 -0.33
C VAL A 70 14.06 16.10 0.19
N ARG A 71 13.55 17.25 0.63
CA ARG A 71 14.37 18.37 1.12
C ARG A 71 14.64 18.33 2.62
N VAL A 72 14.23 17.26 3.29
CA VAL A 72 14.62 16.96 4.68
C VAL A 72 15.99 16.30 4.73
#